data_AF-A0A3A0FYD1-F1
#
_entry.id   AF-A0A3A0FYD1-F1
#
_cell.length_a   1.000
_cell.length_b   1.000
_cell.length_c   1.000
_cell.angle_alpha   90.00
_cell.angle_beta   90.00
_cell.angle_gamma   90.00
#
_symmetry.space_group_name_H-M   'P 1'
#
loop_
_entity.id
_entity.type
_entity.pdbx_description
1 polymer ?
#
loop_
_entity_poly.entity_id
_entity_poly.type
_entity_poly.pdbx_seq_one_letter_code
_entity_poly.pdbx_strand_id
1 'polypeptide(L)'
;MGACVLAVVPRVGSRISSRSFSASAPHLRRRRSTLGATNLARTGIEYARNGDTRPFLFIESKAAPVPSGNTVTAPFLTSVLGYGAGDFVHMDAADLAALPDFALALESYSAIVVASDHGGMLTSGELSFLNEHGSDVLGYLAAGGGLYAEGESNATGNIGATQRFGFLPFLVSSTDFQSAEVANTRSAAS
;
A
#
# COMPACT_ATOMS: atom_id res chain seq x y z
N MET A 1 -4.34 -18.10 -7.24
CA MET A 1 -4.33 -16.84 -8.01
C MET A 1 -4.68 -15.73 -7.03
N GLY A 2 -3.82 -14.72 -6.88
CA GLY A 2 -3.94 -13.66 -5.86
C GLY A 2 -4.92 -12.58 -6.27
N ALA A 3 -5.53 -11.90 -5.29
CA ALA A 3 -6.40 -10.76 -5.53
C ALA A 3 -5.59 -9.47 -5.42
N CYS A 4 -5.78 -8.56 -6.39
CA CYS A 4 -5.19 -7.23 -6.31
C CYS A 4 -6.00 -6.33 -5.38
N VAL A 5 -5.35 -5.82 -4.34
CA VAL A 5 -5.88 -4.86 -3.38
C VAL A 5 -5.21 -3.52 -3.64
N LEU A 6 -6.00 -2.55 -4.12
CA LEU A 6 -5.64 -1.14 -4.03
C LEU A 6 -6.43 -0.54 -2.88
N ALA A 7 -5.74 -0.11 -1.83
CA ALA A 7 -6.33 0.58 -0.69
C ALA A 7 -5.92 2.06 -0.73
N VAL A 8 -6.89 2.96 -0.87
CA VAL A 8 -6.65 4.39 -0.67
C VAL A 8 -7.63 4.93 0.36
N VAL A 9 -7.07 5.50 1.43
CA VAL A 9 -7.83 5.99 2.58
C VAL A 9 -7.33 7.39 2.96
N PRO A 10 -8.14 8.43 2.72
CA PRO A 10 -7.99 9.69 3.41
C PRO A 10 -9.14 9.96 4.39
N ARG A 11 -8.89 10.92 5.28
CA ARG A 11 -9.92 11.49 6.15
C ARG A 11 -10.42 12.83 5.57
N VAL A 12 -11.72 12.91 5.29
CA VAL A 12 -12.44 14.18 5.06
C VAL A 12 -13.46 14.33 6.19
N GLY A 13 -13.15 15.12 7.22
CA GLY A 13 -14.01 15.28 8.40
C GLY A 13 -14.01 14.03 9.31
N SER A 14 -15.06 13.75 10.09
CA SER A 14 -15.12 12.63 11.05
C SER A 14 -15.39 11.24 10.45
N ARG A 15 -15.17 11.04 9.15
CA ARG A 15 -15.40 9.74 8.47
C ARG A 15 -14.16 9.27 7.73
N ILE A 16 -13.81 7.99 7.94
CA ILE A 16 -12.81 7.27 7.14
C ILE A 16 -13.47 6.92 5.80
N SER A 17 -12.97 7.50 4.70
CA SER A 17 -13.49 7.21 3.35
C SER A 17 -12.51 6.27 2.64
N SER A 18 -12.70 4.95 2.77
CA SER A 18 -11.92 3.99 2.01
C SER A 18 -12.45 3.83 0.57
N ARG A 19 -11.57 3.88 -0.42
CA ARG A 19 -11.84 3.35 -1.76
C ARG A 19 -10.95 2.14 -1.97
N SER A 20 -11.59 0.99 -2.11
CA SER A 20 -10.93 -0.26 -2.49
C SER A 20 -11.33 -0.58 -3.93
N PHE A 21 -10.36 -0.65 -4.82
CA PHE A 21 -10.57 -1.15 -6.18
C PHE A 21 -10.03 -2.57 -6.27
N SER A 22 -10.89 -3.52 -6.64
CA SER A 22 -10.52 -4.86 -7.06
C SER A 22 -10.78 -4.94 -8.55
N ALA A 23 -9.73 -5.13 -9.34
CA ALA A 23 -9.86 -5.25 -10.79
C ALA A 23 -9.72 -6.73 -11.19
N SER A 24 -10.84 -7.34 -11.59
CA SER A 24 -10.87 -8.67 -12.21
C SER A 24 -11.07 -8.51 -13.72
N ALA A 25 -10.02 -8.66 -14.53
CA ALA A 25 -10.15 -8.53 -15.99
C ALA A 25 -9.83 -9.86 -16.70
N PRO A 26 -10.82 -10.64 -17.17
CA PRO A 26 -10.56 -11.86 -17.91
C PRO A 26 -10.28 -11.66 -19.41
N HIS A 27 -10.21 -10.42 -19.94
CA HIS A 27 -9.99 -10.26 -21.38
C HIS A 27 -9.34 -8.95 -21.85
N LEU A 28 -8.20 -8.58 -21.26
CA LEU A 28 -7.41 -7.47 -21.79
C LEU A 28 -5.95 -7.90 -22.03
N ARG A 29 -5.73 -8.52 -23.19
CA ARG A 29 -4.50 -8.31 -24.00
C ARG A 29 -4.43 -6.83 -24.43
N ARG A 30 -4.44 -5.88 -23.49
CA ARG A 30 -4.34 -4.45 -23.78
C ARG A 30 -3.21 -3.85 -22.97
N ARG A 31 -2.17 -3.48 -23.72
CA ARG A 31 -1.12 -2.48 -23.44
C ARG A 31 -1.14 -1.98 -21.99
N ARG A 32 -0.15 -2.42 -21.20
CA ARG A 32 0.25 -1.74 -19.95
C ARG A 32 0.36 -0.25 -20.25
N SER A 33 -0.59 0.54 -19.78
CA SER A 33 -0.55 1.99 -19.95
C SER A 33 0.28 2.54 -18.80
N THR A 34 1.57 2.74 -19.05
CA THR A 34 2.50 3.35 -18.07
C THR A 34 1.92 4.67 -17.54
N LEU A 35 1.30 5.46 -18.42
CA LEU A 35 0.64 6.71 -18.04
C LEU A 35 -0.54 6.50 -17.08
N GLY A 36 -1.34 5.45 -17.29
CA GLY A 36 -2.46 5.12 -16.41
C GLY A 36 -2.00 4.71 -15.01
N ALA A 37 -0.96 3.86 -14.92
CA ALA A 37 -0.37 3.45 -13.65
C ALA A 37 0.30 4.63 -12.91
N THR A 38 1.04 5.48 -13.64
CA THR A 38 1.62 6.72 -13.10
C THR A 38 0.56 7.65 -12.53
N ASN A 39 -0.53 7.89 -13.27
CA ASN A 39 -1.61 8.75 -12.79
C ASN A 39 -2.33 8.14 -11.58
N LEU A 40 -2.55 6.83 -11.58
CA LEU A 40 -3.17 6.13 -10.45
C LEU A 40 -2.33 6.26 -9.17
N ALA A 41 -1.03 5.97 -9.26
CA ALA A 41 -0.12 6.07 -8.12
C ALA A 41 -0.01 7.52 -7.61
N ARG A 42 0.19 8.49 -8.52
CA ARG A 42 0.24 9.91 -8.14
C ARG A 42 -1.04 10.36 -7.46
N THR A 43 -2.20 10.16 -8.10
CA THR A 43 -3.49 10.58 -7.55
C THR A 43 -3.81 9.86 -6.24
N GLY A 44 -3.46 8.58 -6.12
CA GLY A 44 -3.66 7.82 -4.89
C GLY A 44 -2.85 8.35 -3.72
N ILE A 45 -1.55 8.62 -3.93
CA ILE A 45 -0.67 9.20 -2.92
C ILE A 45 -1.13 10.62 -2.55
N GLU A 46 -1.42 11.46 -3.54
CA GLU A 46 -1.95 12.82 -3.31
C GLU A 46 -3.28 12.80 -2.54
N TYR A 47 -4.18 11.86 -2.88
CA TYR A 47 -5.44 11.69 -2.18
C TYR A 47 -5.22 11.25 -0.74
N ALA A 48 -4.36 10.26 -0.48
CA ALA A 48 -4.02 9.82 0.87
C ALA A 48 -3.44 10.95 1.72
N ARG A 49 -2.56 11.78 1.15
CA ARG A 49 -1.95 12.93 1.83
C ARG A 49 -2.93 14.06 2.12
N ASN A 50 -4.04 14.15 1.38
CA ASN A 50 -5.10 15.15 1.60
C ASN A 50 -4.58 16.61 1.74
N GLY A 51 -3.57 16.97 0.94
CA GLY A 51 -2.96 18.31 0.94
C GLY A 51 -1.92 18.55 2.06
N ASP A 52 -1.65 17.58 2.92
CA ASP A 52 -0.56 17.66 3.90
C ASP A 52 0.80 17.68 3.18
N THR A 53 1.67 18.60 3.60
CA THR A 53 2.98 18.84 3.00
C THR A 53 4.13 18.10 3.70
N ARG A 54 3.89 17.46 4.85
CA ARG A 54 4.89 16.61 5.52
C ARG A 54 5.34 15.47 4.59
N PRO A 55 6.55 14.91 4.76
CA PRO A 55 6.94 13.73 3.98
C PRO A 55 5.94 12.58 4.18
N PHE A 56 5.74 11.75 3.16
CA PHE A 56 5.04 10.47 3.35
C PHE A 56 6.04 9.38 3.74
N LEU A 57 5.62 8.42 4.54
CA LEU A 57 6.42 7.23 4.84
C LEU A 57 6.24 6.24 3.69
N PHE A 58 7.32 5.92 2.98
CA PHE A 58 7.33 4.92 1.93
C PHE A 58 7.93 3.61 2.44
N ILE A 59 7.14 2.55 2.42
CA ILE A 59 7.52 1.24 2.93
C ILE A 59 7.78 0.30 1.75
N GLU A 60 9.02 -0.09 1.60
CA GLU A 60 9.51 -1.02 0.59
C GLU A 60 10.82 -1.64 1.07
N SER A 61 11.06 -2.90 0.69
CA SER A 61 12.32 -3.57 0.98
C SER A 61 13.47 -2.98 0.16
N LYS A 62 14.60 -2.76 0.84
CA LYS A 62 15.87 -2.37 0.23
C LYS A 62 16.75 -3.58 -0.13
N ALA A 63 16.22 -4.78 0.01
CA ALA A 63 16.96 -6.02 -0.19
C ALA A 63 17.51 -6.16 -1.62
N ALA A 64 18.74 -6.68 -1.71
CA ALA A 64 19.40 -7.03 -2.96
C ALA A 64 19.94 -8.48 -2.88
N PRO A 65 19.94 -9.24 -3.99
CA PRO A 65 19.45 -8.85 -5.32
C PRO A 65 17.92 -8.82 -5.41
N VAL A 66 17.39 -7.95 -6.27
CA VAL A 66 15.94 -7.87 -6.57
C VAL A 66 15.51 -9.12 -7.35
N PRO A 67 14.52 -9.89 -6.88
CA PRO A 67 14.04 -11.07 -7.59
C PRO A 67 13.48 -10.74 -8.97
N SER A 68 13.62 -11.68 -9.91
CA SER A 68 13.10 -11.51 -11.27
C SER A 68 11.59 -11.29 -11.27
N GLY A 69 11.15 -10.27 -12.01
CA GLY A 69 9.75 -9.84 -12.06
C GLY A 69 9.41 -8.72 -11.07
N ASN A 70 10.33 -8.38 -10.16
CA ASN A 70 10.18 -7.29 -9.20
C ASN A 70 11.12 -6.13 -9.54
N THR A 71 10.81 -4.97 -8.99
CA THR A 71 11.63 -3.76 -9.12
C THR A 71 11.49 -2.96 -7.84
N VAL A 72 12.58 -2.39 -7.35
CA VAL A 72 12.51 -1.37 -6.29
C VAL A 72 11.80 -0.16 -6.87
N THR A 73 10.68 0.22 -6.28
CA THR A 73 9.77 1.27 -6.74
C THR A 73 10.11 2.65 -6.15
N ALA A 74 10.97 2.75 -5.14
CA ALA A 74 11.47 4.04 -4.65
C ALA A 74 12.07 4.95 -5.78
N PRO A 75 12.90 4.44 -6.72
CA PRO A 75 13.34 5.23 -7.88
C PRO A 75 12.21 5.70 -8.81
N PHE A 76 11.07 5.01 -8.86
CA PHE A 76 9.91 5.42 -9.67
C PHE A 76 9.21 6.65 -9.08
N LEU A 77 9.17 6.78 -7.75
CA LEU A 77 8.64 7.95 -7.05
C LEU A 77 9.36 9.24 -7.50
N THR A 78 10.69 9.17 -7.63
CA THR A 78 11.51 10.33 -8.03
C THR A 78 11.53 10.54 -9.53
N SER A 79 11.79 9.50 -10.31
CA SER A 79 12.02 9.62 -11.77
C SER A 79 10.74 9.78 -12.60
N VAL A 80 9.59 9.32 -12.10
CA VAL A 80 8.33 9.33 -12.86
C VAL A 80 7.23 10.11 -12.14
N LEU A 81 7.06 9.93 -10.83
CA LEU A 81 6.00 10.63 -10.10
C LEU A 81 6.37 12.08 -9.79
N GLY A 82 7.66 12.39 -9.65
CA GLY A 82 8.19 13.73 -9.46
C GLY A 82 8.45 14.11 -8.00
N TYR A 83 8.48 13.14 -7.08
CA TYR A 83 8.79 13.36 -5.68
C TYR A 83 10.29 13.57 -5.47
N GLY A 84 10.68 14.59 -4.71
CA GLY A 84 12.05 14.85 -4.29
C GLY A 84 12.44 14.09 -3.03
N ALA A 85 13.72 14.18 -2.64
CA ALA A 85 14.26 13.51 -1.46
C ALA A 85 13.66 13.98 -0.11
N GLY A 86 12.94 15.11 -0.09
CA GLY A 86 12.22 15.60 1.09
C GLY A 86 10.74 15.24 1.13
N ASP A 87 10.20 14.68 0.04
CA ASP A 87 8.76 14.39 -0.07
C ASP A 87 8.38 13.06 0.56
N PHE A 88 9.36 12.17 0.76
CA PHE A 88 9.17 10.88 1.38
C PHE A 88 10.38 10.39 2.15
N VAL A 89 10.12 9.50 3.11
CA VAL A 89 11.16 8.73 3.81
C VAL A 89 10.97 7.27 3.47
N HIS A 90 12.01 6.64 2.93
CA HIS A 90 11.98 5.23 2.52
C HIS A 90 12.50 4.33 3.66
N MET A 91 11.64 3.44 4.16
CA MET A 91 11.96 2.49 5.23
C MET A 91 11.68 1.04 4.79
N ASP A 92 12.62 0.15 5.10
CA ASP A 92 12.41 -1.30 5.04
C ASP A 92 12.06 -1.87 6.43
N ALA A 93 11.92 -3.20 6.54
CA ALA A 93 11.58 -3.85 7.80
C ALA A 93 12.59 -3.58 8.93
N ALA A 94 13.88 -3.42 8.61
CA ALA A 94 14.91 -3.16 9.61
C ALA A 94 14.86 -1.73 10.12
N ASP A 95 14.63 -0.76 9.23
CA ASP A 95 14.42 0.64 9.62
C ASP A 95 13.18 0.79 10.51
N LEU A 96 12.10 0.11 10.15
CA LEU A 96 10.85 0.10 10.90
C LEU A 96 11.04 -0.50 12.31
N ALA A 97 11.73 -1.64 12.40
CA ALA A 97 12.03 -2.29 13.68
C ALA A 97 13.01 -1.50 14.56
N ALA A 98 13.77 -0.56 13.98
CA ALA A 98 14.66 0.33 14.71
C ALA A 98 13.94 1.55 15.31
N LEU A 99 12.67 1.79 14.95
CA LEU A 99 11.88 2.86 15.55
C LEU A 99 11.57 2.52 17.01
N PRO A 100 11.81 3.45 17.96
CA PRO A 100 11.51 3.21 19.38
C PRO A 100 10.01 3.09 19.65
N ASP A 101 9.20 3.79 18.86
CA ASP A 101 7.74 3.76 18.90
C ASP A 101 7.22 4.06 17.48
N PHE A 102 6.64 3.05 16.84
CA PHE A 102 6.10 3.18 15.48
C PHE A 102 4.88 4.11 15.45
N ALA A 103 3.96 4.00 16.41
CA ALA A 103 2.75 4.81 16.46
C ALA A 103 3.08 6.30 16.57
N LEU A 104 4.02 6.65 17.44
CA LEU A 104 4.49 8.03 17.59
C LEU A 104 5.25 8.51 16.34
N ALA A 105 6.07 7.64 15.73
CA ALA A 105 6.79 7.98 14.50
C ALA A 105 5.84 8.34 13.35
N LEU A 106 4.68 7.68 13.25
CA LEU A 106 3.67 7.95 12.23
C LEU A 106 3.17 9.41 12.24
N GLU A 107 3.19 10.08 13.40
CA GLU A 107 2.80 11.50 13.51
C GLU A 107 3.74 12.45 12.76
N SER A 108 4.92 12.01 12.32
CA SER A 108 5.83 12.83 11.51
C SER A 108 5.49 12.81 10.02
N TYR A 109 4.58 11.94 9.59
CA TYR A 109 4.29 11.68 8.19
C TYR A 109 2.87 12.09 7.79
N SER A 110 2.71 12.52 6.54
CA SER A 110 1.41 12.87 5.94
C SER A 110 0.57 11.67 5.53
N ALA A 111 1.24 10.59 5.11
CA ALA A 111 0.61 9.33 4.75
C ALA A 111 1.60 8.17 4.88
N ILE A 112 1.07 6.96 4.99
CA ILE A 112 1.79 5.71 4.77
C ILE A 112 1.56 5.30 3.31
N VAL A 113 2.63 5.00 2.60
CA VAL A 113 2.63 4.53 1.21
C VAL A 113 3.36 3.19 1.19
N VAL A 114 2.66 2.12 0.84
CA VAL A 114 3.20 0.76 0.86
C VAL A 114 3.38 0.28 -0.58
N ALA A 115 4.59 -0.17 -0.92
CA ALA A 115 4.88 -0.75 -2.22
C ALA A 115 4.07 -2.02 -2.48
N SER A 116 3.93 -2.40 -3.75
CA SER A 116 3.28 -3.66 -4.12
C SER A 116 4.15 -4.87 -3.78
N ASP A 117 3.51 -5.96 -3.36
CA ASP A 117 4.12 -7.29 -3.26
C ASP A 117 4.17 -8.04 -4.62
N HIS A 118 3.70 -7.41 -5.70
CA HIS A 118 3.82 -7.92 -7.06
C HIS A 118 4.32 -6.83 -8.01
N GLY A 119 5.53 -7.01 -8.54
CA GLY A 119 6.20 -5.99 -9.35
C GLY A 119 6.91 -4.90 -8.53
N GLY A 120 6.50 -4.66 -7.28
CA GLY A 120 7.25 -3.90 -6.28
C GLY A 120 8.07 -4.77 -5.33
N MET A 121 8.67 -4.19 -4.29
CA MET A 121 9.51 -4.89 -3.32
C MET A 121 8.91 -4.89 -1.89
N LEU A 122 7.62 -5.19 -1.71
CA LEU A 122 7.08 -5.47 -0.37
C LEU A 122 7.33 -6.93 0.03
N THR A 123 8.25 -7.20 0.95
CA THR A 123 8.57 -8.57 1.36
C THR A 123 7.77 -9.01 2.58
N SER A 124 7.92 -10.29 2.97
CA SER A 124 7.33 -10.80 4.21
C SER A 124 7.76 -10.03 5.45
N GLY A 125 8.97 -9.44 5.48
CA GLY A 125 9.45 -8.69 6.63
C GLY A 125 8.62 -7.43 6.87
N GLU A 126 8.48 -6.58 5.85
CA GLU A 126 7.68 -5.35 5.94
C GLU A 126 6.21 -5.67 6.19
N LEU A 127 5.67 -6.69 5.51
CA LEU A 127 4.27 -7.07 5.66
C LEU A 127 3.97 -7.62 7.07
N SER A 128 4.87 -8.43 7.64
CA SER A 128 4.72 -8.93 9.01
C SER A 128 4.75 -7.80 10.03
N PHE A 129 5.69 -6.86 9.88
CA PHE A 129 5.77 -5.67 10.74
C PHE A 129 4.47 -4.86 10.68
N LEU A 130 4.00 -4.53 9.47
CA LEU A 130 2.76 -3.78 9.30
C LEU A 130 1.55 -4.49 9.91
N ASN A 131 1.45 -5.80 9.74
CA ASN A 131 0.36 -6.60 10.29
C ASN A 131 0.38 -6.65 11.83
N GLU A 132 1.56 -6.77 12.44
CA GLU A 132 1.73 -6.69 13.90
C GLU A 132 1.32 -5.32 14.45
N HIS A 133 1.61 -4.26 13.69
CA HIS A 133 1.28 -2.87 14.01
C HIS A 133 -0.05 -2.39 13.42
N GLY A 134 -0.98 -3.29 13.08
CA GLY A 134 -2.26 -2.93 12.48
C GLY A 134 -3.11 -1.99 13.34
N SER A 135 -3.05 -2.11 14.67
CA SER A 135 -3.73 -1.20 15.60
C SER A 135 -3.17 0.22 15.55
N ASP A 136 -1.85 0.36 15.37
CA ASP A 136 -1.17 1.65 15.31
C ASP A 136 -1.49 2.35 13.98
N VAL A 137 -1.50 1.60 12.88
CA VAL A 137 -1.96 2.08 11.57
C VAL A 137 -3.43 2.54 11.66
N LEU A 138 -4.29 1.76 12.29
CA LEU A 138 -5.69 2.16 12.51
C LEU A 138 -5.79 3.44 13.35
N GLY A 139 -5.01 3.55 14.42
CA GLY A 139 -4.94 4.74 15.27
C GLY A 139 -4.49 5.98 14.49
N TYR A 140 -3.44 5.86 13.69
CA TYR A 140 -2.95 6.91 12.80
C TYR A 140 -4.01 7.37 11.80
N LEU A 141 -4.71 6.42 11.16
CA LEU A 141 -5.82 6.72 10.25
C LEU A 141 -6.99 7.39 10.98
N ALA A 142 -7.32 6.93 12.19
CA ALA A 142 -8.34 7.54 13.02
C ALA A 142 -7.96 8.96 13.46
N ALA A 143 -6.67 9.25 13.65
CA ALA A 143 -6.13 10.58 13.93
C ALA A 143 -6.10 11.51 12.69
N GLY A 144 -6.36 10.98 11.48
CA GLY A 144 -6.42 11.74 10.24
C GLY A 144 -5.24 11.55 9.29
N GLY A 145 -4.37 10.58 9.57
CA GLY A 145 -3.36 10.11 8.65
C GLY A 145 -3.93 9.47 7.38
N GLY A 146 -3.11 9.41 6.34
CA GLY A 146 -3.45 8.78 5.05
C GLY A 146 -2.83 7.40 4.88
N LEU A 147 -3.47 6.55 4.07
CA LEU A 147 -2.87 5.28 3.62
C LEU A 147 -3.09 5.07 2.12
N TYR A 148 -2.00 4.74 1.43
CA TYR A 148 -1.97 4.21 0.09
C TYR A 148 -1.24 2.87 0.11
N ALA A 149 -1.88 1.78 -0.30
CA ALA A 149 -1.24 0.49 -0.42
C ALA A 149 -1.68 -0.21 -1.70
N GLU A 150 -0.70 -0.73 -2.42
CA GLU A 150 -0.90 -1.64 -3.55
C GLU A 150 -0.53 -3.05 -3.12
N GLY A 151 -1.29 -4.04 -3.56
CA GLY A 151 -1.04 -5.43 -3.25
C GLY A 151 -1.65 -6.34 -4.28
N GLU A 152 -1.05 -7.49 -4.53
CA GLU A 152 -1.59 -8.57 -5.36
C GLU A 152 -1.66 -9.91 -4.62
N SER A 153 -1.14 -10.00 -3.38
CA SER A 153 -0.99 -11.19 -2.53
C SER A 153 -1.25 -12.48 -3.28
N ASN A 154 -0.28 -12.87 -4.10
CA ASN A 154 -0.27 -14.18 -4.71
C ASN A 154 0.59 -15.10 -3.81
N ALA A 155 0.04 -16.23 -3.40
CA ALA A 155 0.76 -17.22 -2.59
C ALA A 155 1.96 -17.87 -3.34
N THR A 156 2.30 -17.38 -4.53
CA THR A 156 3.29 -17.93 -5.48
C THR A 156 4.38 -16.94 -5.87
N GLY A 157 4.49 -15.80 -5.19
CA GLY A 157 5.42 -14.72 -5.53
C GLY A 157 6.87 -15.01 -5.13
N ASN A 158 7.82 -14.46 -5.90
CA ASN A 158 9.28 -14.68 -5.71
C ASN A 158 9.88 -13.89 -4.53
N ILE A 159 9.13 -12.95 -3.95
CA ILE A 159 9.59 -12.07 -2.85
C ILE A 159 9.10 -12.52 -1.46
N GLY A 160 8.42 -13.67 -1.39
CA GLY A 160 8.07 -14.34 -0.14
C GLY A 160 6.96 -13.68 0.67
N ALA A 161 6.32 -12.60 0.20
CA ALA A 161 5.15 -12.00 0.83
C ALA A 161 3.89 -12.87 0.61
N THR A 162 3.67 -13.85 1.48
CA THR A 162 2.54 -14.79 1.39
C THR A 162 1.39 -14.45 2.34
N GLN A 163 1.63 -13.53 3.28
CA GLN A 163 0.64 -13.10 4.26
C GLN A 163 -0.40 -12.20 3.60
N ARG A 164 -1.59 -12.08 4.21
CA ARG A 164 -2.60 -11.10 3.79
C ARG A 164 -2.27 -9.71 4.37
N PHE A 165 -2.81 -8.66 3.77
CA PHE A 165 -2.71 -7.27 4.22
C PHE A 165 -3.57 -6.98 5.45
N GLY A 166 -3.24 -7.61 6.59
CA GLY A 166 -3.96 -7.49 7.86
C GLY A 166 -3.91 -6.08 8.48
N PHE A 167 -2.93 -5.27 8.10
CA PHE A 167 -2.84 -3.85 8.51
C PHE A 167 -3.91 -2.95 7.89
N LEU A 168 -4.65 -3.42 6.88
CA LEU A 168 -5.72 -2.63 6.26
C LEU A 168 -6.94 -2.57 7.18
N PRO A 169 -7.51 -1.39 7.46
CA PRO A 169 -8.57 -1.18 8.45
C PRO A 169 -9.96 -1.65 7.99
N PHE A 170 -10.02 -2.46 6.95
CA PHE A 170 -11.25 -3.06 6.43
C PHE A 170 -10.98 -4.53 6.13
N LEU A 171 -12.00 -5.37 6.29
CA LEU A 171 -11.89 -6.80 6.02
C LEU A 171 -11.45 -7.00 4.56
N VAL A 172 -10.22 -7.48 4.36
CA VAL A 172 -9.73 -7.90 3.05
C VAL A 172 -10.27 -9.30 2.77
N SER A 173 -11.53 -9.38 2.29
CA SER A 173 -12.05 -10.62 1.71
C SER A 173 -11.73 -10.64 0.21
N SER A 174 -10.76 -11.45 -0.22
CA SER A 174 -10.62 -11.78 -1.63
C SER A 174 -11.72 -12.77 -2.00
N THR A 175 -12.63 -12.42 -2.91
CA THR A 175 -13.45 -13.43 -3.59
C THR A 175 -12.57 -14.19 -4.57
N ASP A 176 -12.72 -15.52 -4.60
CA ASP A 176 -11.97 -16.37 -5.52
C ASP A 176 -12.23 -15.97 -6.99
N PHE A 177 -11.22 -16.18 -7.82
CA PHE A 177 -11.26 -15.93 -9.27
C PHE A 177 -12.42 -16.74 -9.88
N GLN A 178 -13.47 -16.04 -10.36
CA GLN A 178 -14.75 -16.52 -10.93
C GLN A 178 -16.03 -16.38 -10.09
N SER A 179 -16.06 -15.66 -8.97
CA SER A 179 -17.36 -15.27 -8.40
C SER A 179 -17.93 -14.07 -9.18
N ALA A 180 -19.20 -14.16 -9.61
CA ALA A 180 -19.89 -13.04 -10.23
C ALA A 180 -19.84 -11.82 -9.30
N GLU A 181 -19.64 -10.61 -9.85
CA GLU A 181 -19.66 -9.35 -9.08
C GLU A 181 -21.08 -9.04 -8.58
N VAL A 182 -21.54 -9.79 -7.57
CA VAL A 182 -22.74 -9.45 -6.82
C VAL A 182 -22.28 -8.74 -5.57
N ALA A 183 -22.21 -7.41 -5.65
CA ALA A 183 -22.10 -6.46 -4.54
C ALA A 183 -21.06 -6.81 -3.44
N ASN A 184 -19.90 -6.15 -3.48
CA ASN A 184 -18.96 -6.15 -2.36
C ASN A 184 -19.63 -5.60 -1.10
N THR A 185 -19.79 -6.43 -0.06
CA THR A 185 -20.27 -6.01 1.26
C THR A 185 -19.09 -5.53 2.11
N ARG A 186 -19.14 -4.26 2.53
CA ARG A 186 -18.22 -3.70 3.52
C ARG A 186 -18.77 -3.95 4.92
N SER A 187 -18.07 -4.73 5.73
CA SER A 187 -18.29 -4.78 7.17
C SER A 187 -17.18 -4.01 7.88
N ALA A 188 -17.56 -3.18 8.85
CA ALA A 188 -16.59 -2.57 9.76
C ALA A 188 -15.93 -3.67 10.59
N ALA A 189 -14.61 -3.59 10.79
CA ALA A 189 -13.94 -4.42 11.79
C ALA A 189 -14.40 -3.95 13.19
N SER A 190 -14.81 -4.90 14.03
CA SER A 190 -15.21 -4.68 15.42
C SER A 190 -14.02 -4.48 16.34
#